data_AF-A0A167KZP6-F1
#
_entry.id   AF-A0A167KZP6-F1
#
_cell.length_a   1.000
_cell.length_b   1.000
_cell.length_c   1.000
_cell.angle_alpha   90.00
_cell.angle_beta   90.00
_cell.angle_gamma   90.00
#
_symmetry.space_group_name_H-M   'P 1'
#
loop_
_entity.id
_entity.type
_entity.pdbx_description
1 polymer ?
#
loop_
_entity_poly.entity_id
_entity_poly.type
_entity_poly.pdbx_seq_one_letter_code
_entity_poly.pdbx_strand_id
1 'polypeptide(L)'
;MAFTGYVFKSLQEITPYLEDAETGQTTTWAKQQAIRLKCFVLAGYPEVIKEDGQTKHYNSQCCVNQEGKLVYTYRKHFLYQVDENWAAEGPGFTSVDIKGLGKVGFGICMDLNPYRFEAPFDAFEFATYHAQQGTKLILCSMAWLQSKGKSENIRVRSTISYWAERLYPLINPPKTKDSSPGVPLQEVAAYLNCFLNA
;
A
#
# COMPACT_ATOMS: atom_id res chain seq x y z
N MET A 1 4.83 -7.01 3.45
CA MET A 1 5.76 -7.81 4.28
C MET A 1 6.64 -8.67 3.39
N ALA A 2 7.75 -8.11 2.90
CA ALA A 2 8.56 -8.71 1.82
C ALA A 2 9.49 -9.83 2.33
N PHE A 3 10.03 -9.71 3.55
CA PHE A 3 11.04 -10.64 4.08
C PHE A 3 10.50 -11.60 5.15
N THR A 4 9.35 -11.30 5.75
CA THR A 4 8.89 -11.96 6.98
C THR A 4 7.81 -13.02 6.74
N GLY A 5 7.25 -13.10 5.53
CA GLY A 5 5.97 -13.77 5.30
C GLY A 5 4.78 -12.91 5.75
N TYR A 6 3.56 -13.43 5.61
CA TYR A 6 2.32 -12.66 5.82
C TYR A 6 1.41 -13.16 6.95
N VAL A 7 1.24 -14.48 7.08
CA VAL A 7 0.20 -15.06 7.94
C VAL A 7 0.73 -15.26 9.36
N PHE A 8 0.53 -14.27 10.22
CA PHE A 8 0.79 -14.34 11.66
C PHE A 8 -0.53 -14.39 12.44
N LYS A 9 -0.66 -15.32 13.38
CA LYS A 9 -1.91 -15.54 14.13
C LYS A 9 -2.01 -14.72 15.41
N SER A 10 -0.92 -14.11 15.85
CA SER A 10 -0.87 -13.34 17.08
C SER A 10 0.28 -12.36 17.10
N LEU A 11 0.20 -11.40 18.03
CA LEU A 11 1.31 -10.48 18.30
C LEU A 11 2.60 -11.24 18.69
N GLN A 12 2.49 -12.34 19.44
CA GLN A 12 3.64 -13.15 19.86
C GLN A 12 4.38 -13.77 18.67
N GLU A 13 3.64 -14.27 17.67
CA GLU A 13 4.24 -14.86 16.48
C GLU A 13 5.00 -13.84 15.63
N ILE A 14 4.48 -12.60 15.52
CA ILE A 14 5.13 -11.56 14.71
C ILE A 14 6.22 -10.80 15.47
N THR A 15 6.23 -10.82 16.80
CA THR A 15 7.12 -10.01 17.64
C THR A 15 8.61 -10.12 17.25
N PRO A 16 9.16 -11.32 16.93
CA PRO A 16 10.56 -11.45 16.52
C PRO A 16 10.92 -10.74 15.20
N TYR A 17 9.91 -10.39 14.40
CA TYR A 17 10.07 -9.80 13.08
C TYR A 17 9.74 -8.30 13.04
N LEU A 18 9.22 -7.72 14.14
CA LEU A 18 8.88 -6.31 14.21
C LEU A 18 10.11 -5.43 14.05
N GLU A 19 10.00 -4.40 13.22
CA GLU A 19 11.13 -3.53 12.87
C GLU A 19 10.83 -2.05 13.10
N ASP A 20 11.85 -1.30 13.50
CA ASP A 20 11.81 0.16 13.50
C ASP A 20 11.90 0.71 12.06
N ALA A 21 11.17 1.78 11.76
CA ALA A 21 11.10 2.33 10.40
C ALA A 21 12.45 2.82 9.86
N GLU A 22 13.36 3.28 10.72
CA GLU A 22 14.64 3.83 10.29
C GLU A 22 15.78 2.82 10.36
N THR A 23 15.76 1.95 11.36
CA THR A 23 16.87 1.05 11.71
C THR A 23 16.57 -0.43 11.45
N GLY A 24 15.34 -0.75 11.05
CA GLY A 24 14.91 -2.09 10.68
C GLY A 24 15.75 -2.77 9.60
N GLN A 25 15.73 -4.09 9.56
CA GLN A 25 16.45 -4.89 8.58
C GLN A 25 15.94 -4.62 7.16
N THR A 26 14.62 -4.60 6.97
CA THR A 26 13.96 -4.32 5.70
C THR A 26 14.26 -2.91 5.20
N THR A 27 14.19 -1.90 6.09
CA THR A 27 14.45 -0.51 5.72
C THR A 27 15.93 -0.28 5.45
N THR A 28 16.82 -0.88 6.23
CA THR A 28 18.27 -0.89 5.97
C THR A 28 18.60 -1.52 4.62
N TRP A 29 18.01 -2.67 4.30
CA TRP A 29 18.17 -3.30 2.99
C TRP A 29 17.67 -2.37 1.87
N ALA A 30 16.51 -1.75 2.03
CA ALA A 30 15.94 -0.83 1.04
C ALA A 30 16.87 0.37 0.80
N LYS A 31 17.44 0.96 1.85
CA LYS A 31 18.44 2.04 1.78
C LYS A 31 19.69 1.62 0.98
N GLN A 32 20.23 0.43 1.27
CA GLN A 32 21.38 -0.09 0.53
C GLN A 32 21.07 -0.33 -0.95
N GLN A 33 19.90 -0.90 -1.27
CA GLN A 33 19.50 -1.15 -2.65
C GLN A 33 19.23 0.15 -3.42
N ALA A 34 18.61 1.14 -2.78
CA ALA A 34 18.30 2.42 -3.39
C ALA A 34 19.58 3.16 -3.81
N ILE A 35 20.60 3.17 -2.95
CA ILE A 35 21.93 3.73 -3.27
C ILE A 35 22.60 2.94 -4.40
N ARG A 36 22.62 1.60 -4.27
CA ARG A 36 23.32 0.73 -5.23
C ARG A 36 22.74 0.83 -6.64
N LEU A 37 21.41 0.86 -6.75
CA LEU A 37 20.67 0.88 -8.02
C LEU A 37 20.35 2.29 -8.50
N LYS A 38 20.59 3.31 -7.66
CA LYS A 38 20.27 4.72 -7.93
C LYS A 38 18.79 4.92 -8.28
N CYS A 39 17.91 4.32 -7.49
CA CYS A 39 16.46 4.37 -7.73
C CYS A 39 15.67 4.50 -6.42
N PHE A 40 14.36 4.73 -6.55
CA PHE A 40 13.46 4.58 -5.43
C PHE A 40 13.23 3.10 -5.12
N VAL A 41 13.23 2.74 -3.84
CA VAL A 41 12.92 1.39 -3.37
C VAL A 41 11.75 1.45 -2.40
N LEU A 42 10.80 0.54 -2.61
CA LEU A 42 9.68 0.33 -1.72
C LEU A 42 9.74 -1.08 -1.14
N ALA A 43 9.49 -1.21 0.16
CA ALA A 43 9.43 -2.51 0.81
C ALA A 43 8.43 -2.51 1.96
N GLY A 44 7.57 -3.53 2.00
CA GLY A 44 6.62 -3.73 3.09
C GLY A 44 7.23 -4.52 4.24
N TYR A 45 6.98 -4.13 5.50
CA TYR A 45 7.52 -4.75 6.72
C TYR A 45 6.54 -4.59 7.90
N PRO A 46 6.62 -5.44 8.94
CA PRO A 46 5.87 -5.23 10.17
C PRO A 46 6.59 -4.20 11.05
N GLU A 47 6.00 -3.01 11.20
CA GLU A 47 6.58 -1.88 11.93
C GLU A 47 6.25 -1.95 13.42
N VAL A 48 7.18 -1.54 14.28
CA VAL A 48 6.94 -1.22 15.68
C VAL A 48 7.34 0.22 15.98
N ILE A 49 6.51 0.90 16.76
CA ILE A 49 6.72 2.30 17.18
C ILE A 49 6.52 2.40 18.67
N LYS A 50 7.35 3.23 19.30
CA LYS A 50 7.19 3.64 20.69
C LYS A 50 6.96 5.15 20.71
N GLU A 51 5.71 5.55 20.89
CA GLU A 51 5.29 6.96 20.98
C GLU A 51 4.49 7.13 22.27
N ASP A 52 4.79 8.18 23.05
CA ASP A 52 4.08 8.54 24.29
C ASP A 52 3.93 7.38 25.30
N GLY A 53 4.96 6.52 25.39
CA GLY A 53 4.96 5.34 26.26
C GLY A 53 4.08 4.18 25.77
N GLN A 54 3.40 4.33 24.62
CA GLN A 54 2.63 3.29 23.98
C GLN A 54 3.44 2.62 22.87
N THR A 55 3.38 1.29 22.84
CA THR A 55 3.92 0.53 21.71
C THR A 55 2.79 0.23 20.74
N LYS A 56 2.97 0.59 19.46
CA LYS A 56 2.02 0.28 18.39
C LYS A 56 2.72 -0.48 17.28
N HIS A 57 1.93 -1.30 16.58
CA HIS A 57 2.40 -2.18 15.51
C HIS A 57 1.60 -1.92 14.26
N TYR A 58 2.24 -1.97 13.09
CA TYR A 58 1.57 -1.68 11.82
C TYR A 58 2.08 -2.61 10.72
N ASN A 59 1.21 -2.90 9.76
CA ASN A 59 1.65 -3.39 8.46
C ASN A 59 2.03 -2.19 7.61
N SER A 60 3.33 -2.00 7.38
CA SER A 60 3.86 -0.77 6.80
C SER A 60 4.59 -1.02 5.50
N GLN A 61 4.78 0.03 4.71
CA GLN A 61 5.70 0.07 3.59
C GLN A 61 6.56 1.33 3.65
N CYS A 62 7.86 1.15 3.50
CA CYS A 62 8.80 2.26 3.38
C CYS A 62 8.94 2.67 1.91
N CYS A 63 9.26 3.94 1.69
CA CYS A 63 9.71 4.49 0.43
C CYS A 63 11.05 5.19 0.67
N VAL A 64 12.08 4.70 0.00
CA VAL A 64 13.46 5.17 0.14
C VAL A 64 13.91 5.71 -1.20
N ASN A 65 14.56 6.88 -1.20
CA ASN A 65 15.06 7.50 -2.42
C ASN A 65 16.47 7.00 -2.80
N GLN A 66 16.95 7.40 -3.96
CA GLN A 66 18.25 7.02 -4.52
C GLN A 66 19.47 7.41 -3.66
N GLU A 67 19.33 8.37 -2.73
CA GLU A 67 20.38 8.72 -1.77
C GLU A 67 20.36 7.84 -0.51
N GLY A 68 19.45 6.86 -0.44
CA GLY A 68 19.27 6.00 0.73
C GLY A 68 18.52 6.68 1.88
N LYS A 69 17.81 7.78 1.62
CA LYS A 69 16.99 8.47 2.62
C LYS A 69 15.58 7.88 2.63
N LEU A 70 15.09 7.53 3.81
CA LEU A 70 13.67 7.24 4.00
C LEU A 70 12.87 8.51 3.75
N VAL A 71 12.08 8.53 2.67
CA VAL A 71 11.28 9.70 2.29
C VAL A 71 9.85 9.60 2.76
N TYR A 72 9.33 8.38 2.95
CA TYR A 72 8.00 8.16 3.49
C TYR A 72 7.82 6.75 4.08
N THR A 73 6.97 6.63 5.09
CA THR A 73 6.45 5.35 5.58
C THR A 73 4.93 5.41 5.57
N TYR A 74 4.31 4.50 4.82
CA TYR A 74 2.86 4.34 4.80
C TYR A 74 2.46 3.15 5.67
N ARG A 75 1.40 3.32 6.46
CA ARG A 75 0.81 2.28 7.32
C ARG A 75 -0.54 1.88 6.72
N LYS A 76 -0.73 0.58 6.51
CA LYS A 76 -1.95 -0.02 5.96
C LYS A 76 -3.15 0.53 6.69
N HIS A 77 -4.09 1.13 5.95
CA HIS A 77 -5.23 1.76 6.58
C HIS A 77 -6.36 0.76 6.82
N PHE A 78 -6.69 -0.06 5.82
CA PHE A 78 -7.69 -1.12 5.95
C PHE A 78 -7.00 -2.44 6.23
N LEU A 79 -7.25 -3.04 7.40
CA LEU A 79 -6.67 -4.32 7.77
C LEU A 79 -7.40 -5.49 7.11
N TYR A 80 -6.65 -6.53 6.75
CA TYR A 80 -7.23 -7.85 6.50
C TYR A 80 -7.28 -8.61 7.82
N GLN A 81 -8.17 -9.60 7.95
CA GLN A 81 -8.42 -10.34 9.19
C GLN A 81 -7.14 -10.86 9.89
N VAL A 82 -6.11 -11.24 9.14
CA VAL A 82 -4.85 -11.72 9.76
C VAL A 82 -4.01 -10.59 10.34
N ASP A 83 -4.10 -9.37 9.80
CA ASP A 83 -3.41 -8.20 10.34
C ASP A 83 -4.04 -7.77 11.68
N GLU A 84 -5.37 -7.90 11.83
CA GLU A 84 -6.12 -7.50 13.03
C GLU A 84 -5.64 -8.19 14.32
N ASN A 85 -4.97 -9.35 14.20
CA ASN A 85 -4.43 -10.09 15.34
C ASN A 85 -3.19 -9.44 15.97
N TRP A 86 -2.55 -8.49 15.28
CA TRP A 86 -1.25 -7.95 15.72
C TRP A 86 -1.01 -6.47 15.37
N ALA A 87 -1.67 -5.93 14.35
CA ALA A 87 -1.48 -4.56 13.86
C ALA A 87 -2.65 -3.65 14.22
N ALA A 88 -2.35 -2.35 14.33
CA ALA A 88 -3.34 -1.28 14.32
C ALA A 88 -3.53 -0.75 12.89
N GLU A 89 -4.69 -0.13 12.64
CA GLU A 89 -4.95 0.63 11.41
C GLU A 89 -4.05 1.86 11.33
N GLY A 90 -3.53 2.14 10.14
CA GLY A 90 -2.88 3.40 9.82
C GLY A 90 -3.85 4.58 9.91
N PRO A 91 -3.33 5.83 9.98
CA PRO A 91 -4.14 7.02 10.24
C PRO A 91 -5.08 7.42 9.09
N GLY A 92 -4.94 6.82 7.91
CA GLY A 92 -5.73 7.15 6.73
C GLY A 92 -4.97 6.91 5.42
N PHE A 93 -5.67 7.02 4.30
CA PHE A 93 -5.03 7.15 2.99
C PHE A 93 -4.26 8.46 2.92
N THR A 94 -3.11 8.46 2.24
CA THR A 94 -2.26 9.64 2.12
C THR A 94 -1.79 9.85 0.69
N SER A 95 -1.67 11.13 0.29
CA SER A 95 -0.99 11.51 -0.94
C SER A 95 0.02 12.61 -0.65
N VAL A 96 1.28 12.36 -0.98
CA VAL A 96 2.42 13.19 -0.58
C VAL A 96 3.27 13.58 -1.79
N ASP A 97 3.80 14.79 -1.79
CA ASP A 97 4.73 15.25 -2.81
C ASP A 97 6.14 14.70 -2.53
N ILE A 98 6.61 13.82 -3.41
CA ILE A 98 7.96 13.24 -3.34
C ILE A 98 8.79 13.82 -4.48
N LYS A 99 9.89 14.50 -4.13
CA LYS A 99 10.84 15.06 -5.10
C LYS A 99 11.31 13.95 -6.05
N GLY A 100 11.07 14.15 -7.35
CA GLY A 100 11.43 13.19 -8.40
C GLY A 100 10.32 12.22 -8.82
N LEU A 101 9.25 12.08 -8.03
CA LEU A 101 8.08 11.24 -8.35
C LEU A 101 6.77 12.04 -8.48
N GLY A 102 6.72 13.28 -7.98
CA GLY A 102 5.52 14.10 -7.96
C GLY A 102 4.58 13.73 -6.81
N LYS A 103 3.26 13.86 -7.03
CA LYS A 103 2.24 13.58 -6.02
C LYS A 103 1.94 12.07 -5.95
N VAL A 104 2.51 11.39 -4.97
CA VAL A 104 2.49 9.93 -4.82
C VAL A 104 1.43 9.51 -3.79
N GLY A 105 0.73 8.42 -4.08
CA GLY A 105 -0.17 7.72 -3.17
C GLY A 105 0.36 6.33 -2.85
N PHE A 106 0.02 5.82 -1.67
CA PHE A 106 0.48 4.54 -1.17
C PHE A 106 -0.69 3.68 -0.73
N GLY A 107 -0.66 2.39 -1.07
CA GLY A 107 -1.65 1.41 -0.61
C GLY A 107 -1.03 0.05 -0.32
N ILE A 108 -1.66 -0.70 0.57
CA ILE A 108 -1.26 -2.07 0.94
C ILE A 108 -2.49 -2.97 0.84
N CYS A 109 -2.51 -3.83 -0.17
CA CYS A 109 -3.45 -4.94 -0.32
C CYS A 109 -4.91 -4.54 -0.07
N MET A 110 -5.42 -4.83 1.12
CA MET A 110 -6.80 -4.63 1.55
C MET A 110 -7.27 -3.17 1.46
N ASP A 111 -6.36 -2.20 1.37
CA ASP A 111 -6.72 -0.79 1.08
C ASP A 111 -7.55 -0.64 -0.21
N LEU A 112 -7.40 -1.53 -1.19
CA LEU A 112 -8.22 -1.50 -2.42
C LEU A 112 -9.66 -2.00 -2.20
N ASN A 113 -9.92 -2.80 -1.17
CA ASN A 113 -11.23 -3.41 -0.93
C ASN A 113 -12.16 -2.44 -0.18
N PRO A 114 -13.48 -2.70 -0.20
CA PRO A 114 -14.38 -2.04 0.73
C PRO A 114 -13.93 -2.30 2.17
N TYR A 115 -14.06 -1.29 3.04
CA TYR A 115 -13.67 -1.41 4.43
C TYR A 115 -14.30 -2.64 5.09
N ARG A 116 -13.46 -3.52 5.65
CA ARG A 116 -13.82 -4.83 6.25
C ARG A 116 -14.62 -5.78 5.37
N PHE A 117 -14.69 -5.52 4.05
CA PHE A 117 -15.66 -6.15 3.14
C PHE A 117 -17.14 -5.91 3.50
N GLU A 118 -17.42 -4.86 4.28
CA GLU A 118 -18.76 -4.50 4.75
C GLU A 118 -19.27 -3.21 4.09
N ALA A 119 -18.36 -2.28 3.77
CA ALA A 119 -18.72 -1.04 3.08
C ALA A 119 -19.32 -1.32 1.68
N PRO A 120 -20.15 -0.41 1.13
CA PRO A 120 -20.68 -0.54 -0.21
C PRO A 120 -19.57 -0.75 -1.25
N PHE A 121 -19.77 -1.70 -2.16
CA PHE A 121 -18.76 -2.00 -3.18
C PHE A 121 -18.45 -0.79 -4.06
N ASP A 122 -19.42 0.07 -4.31
CA ASP A 122 -19.27 1.28 -5.11
C ASP A 122 -18.72 2.50 -4.33
N ALA A 123 -18.31 2.33 -3.07
CA ALA A 123 -17.66 3.41 -2.32
C ALA A 123 -16.25 3.73 -2.84
N PHE A 124 -15.53 2.71 -3.34
CA PHE A 124 -14.19 2.82 -3.92
C PHE A 124 -13.23 3.69 -3.09
N GLU A 125 -13.20 3.53 -1.77
CA GLU A 125 -12.68 4.51 -0.80
C GLU A 125 -11.25 4.98 -1.15
N PHE A 126 -10.36 4.03 -1.45
CA PHE A 126 -8.98 4.30 -1.85
C PHE A 126 -8.86 5.06 -3.17
N ALA A 127 -9.57 4.61 -4.22
CA ALA A 127 -9.50 5.22 -5.53
C ALA A 127 -10.17 6.60 -5.56
N THR A 128 -11.30 6.74 -4.87
CA THR A 128 -12.01 8.01 -4.70
C THR A 128 -11.13 9.02 -3.96
N TYR A 129 -10.46 8.61 -2.87
CA TYR A 129 -9.49 9.47 -2.17
C TYR A 129 -8.40 9.96 -3.11
N HIS A 130 -7.72 9.06 -3.84
CA HIS A 130 -6.61 9.42 -4.71
C HIS A 130 -7.04 10.26 -5.92
N ALA A 131 -8.23 10.02 -6.46
CA ALA A 131 -8.83 10.87 -7.49
C ALA A 131 -9.06 12.29 -6.98
N GLN A 132 -9.66 12.44 -5.79
CA GLN A 132 -9.90 13.74 -5.16
C GLN A 132 -8.60 14.47 -4.80
N GLN A 133 -7.57 13.75 -4.37
CA GLN A 133 -6.26 14.31 -4.11
C GLN A 133 -5.50 14.66 -5.40
N GLY A 134 -5.95 14.24 -6.58
CA GLY A 134 -5.19 14.43 -7.81
C GLY A 134 -3.83 13.71 -7.79
N THR A 135 -3.76 12.58 -7.08
CA THR A 135 -2.57 11.71 -7.03
C THR A 135 -2.16 11.30 -8.45
N LYS A 136 -0.85 11.32 -8.74
CA LYS A 136 -0.29 11.05 -10.07
C LYS A 136 0.34 9.66 -10.19
N LEU A 137 0.87 9.15 -9.09
CA LEU A 137 1.51 7.84 -9.02
C LEU A 137 0.95 7.10 -7.82
N ILE A 138 0.47 5.87 -8.00
CA ILE A 138 0.05 5.00 -6.89
C ILE A 138 0.99 3.81 -6.82
N LEU A 139 1.57 3.62 -5.64
CA LEU A 139 2.51 2.54 -5.36
C LEU A 139 1.88 1.59 -4.34
N CYS A 140 1.64 0.34 -4.75
CA CYS A 140 1.03 -0.65 -3.88
C CYS A 140 1.88 -1.88 -3.65
N SER A 141 1.95 -2.28 -2.37
CA SER A 141 2.53 -3.54 -1.92
C SER A 141 1.42 -4.56 -1.65
N MET A 142 1.48 -5.73 -2.32
CA MET A 142 0.39 -6.71 -2.27
C MET A 142 0.86 -8.08 -1.76
N ALA A 143 0.14 -8.61 -0.77
CA ALA A 143 0.11 -10.04 -0.41
C ALA A 143 -1.33 -10.55 -0.66
N TRP A 144 -1.73 -10.51 -1.94
CA TRP A 144 -3.13 -10.70 -2.34
C TRP A 144 -3.45 -12.17 -2.57
N LEU A 145 -4.59 -12.63 -2.04
CA LEU A 145 -5.07 -14.00 -2.24
C LEU A 145 -5.48 -14.22 -3.69
N GLN A 146 -4.97 -15.28 -4.29
CA GLN A 146 -5.33 -15.63 -5.65
C GLN A 146 -6.84 -15.91 -5.78
N SER A 147 -7.48 -15.32 -6.80
CA SER A 147 -8.89 -15.58 -7.10
C SER A 147 -9.15 -17.07 -7.36
N LYS A 148 -10.36 -17.57 -7.07
CA LYS A 148 -10.75 -18.94 -7.44
C LYS A 148 -10.88 -19.06 -8.97
N GLY A 149 -10.43 -20.17 -9.56
CA GLY A 149 -10.53 -20.39 -11.00
C GLY A 149 -9.91 -21.70 -11.47
N LYS A 150 -10.42 -22.22 -12.62
CA LYS A 150 -10.05 -23.54 -13.17
C LYS A 150 -8.61 -23.62 -13.71
N SER A 151 -7.98 -22.48 -14.02
CA SER A 151 -6.59 -22.41 -14.48
C SER A 151 -5.89 -21.17 -13.92
N GLU A 152 -4.56 -21.21 -13.83
CA GLU A 152 -3.72 -20.09 -13.36
C GLU A 152 -4.00 -18.80 -14.13
N ASN A 153 -4.08 -18.89 -15.46
CA ASN A 153 -4.31 -17.73 -16.31
C ASN A 153 -5.66 -17.04 -16.02
N ILE A 154 -6.73 -17.82 -15.80
CA ILE A 154 -8.04 -17.29 -15.44
C ILE A 154 -7.98 -16.59 -14.07
N ARG A 155 -7.26 -17.18 -13.10
CA ARG A 155 -7.12 -16.60 -11.76
C ARG A 155 -6.40 -15.26 -11.79
N VAL A 156 -5.25 -15.18 -12.48
CA VAL A 156 -4.48 -13.93 -12.64
C VAL A 156 -5.31 -12.85 -13.33
N ARG A 157 -5.98 -13.18 -14.45
CA ARG A 157 -6.84 -12.22 -15.15
C ARG A 157 -7.99 -11.71 -14.28
N SER A 158 -8.63 -12.61 -13.53
CA SER A 158 -9.69 -12.25 -12.59
C SER A 158 -9.21 -11.27 -11.52
N THR A 159 -8.03 -11.52 -10.94
CA THR A 159 -7.42 -10.62 -9.95
C THR A 159 -7.08 -9.25 -10.55
N ILE A 160 -6.50 -9.21 -11.75
CA ILE A 160 -6.18 -7.94 -12.44
C ILE A 160 -7.46 -7.15 -12.77
N SER A 161 -8.49 -7.82 -13.29
CA SER A 161 -9.78 -7.18 -13.57
C SER A 161 -10.42 -6.61 -12.31
N TYR A 162 -10.34 -7.34 -11.20
CA TYR A 162 -10.83 -6.86 -9.91
C TYR A 162 -10.09 -5.59 -9.46
N TRP A 163 -8.75 -5.59 -9.51
CA TRP A 163 -8.00 -4.38 -9.16
C TRP A 163 -8.32 -3.20 -10.07
N ALA A 164 -8.47 -3.44 -11.38
CA ALA A 164 -8.85 -2.39 -12.32
C ALA A 164 -10.24 -1.81 -12.00
N GLU A 165 -11.20 -2.66 -11.63
CA GLU A 165 -12.53 -2.22 -11.18
C GLU A 165 -12.45 -1.40 -9.89
N ARG A 166 -11.67 -1.87 -8.90
CA ARG A 166 -11.47 -1.14 -7.63
C ARG A 166 -10.80 0.23 -7.81
N LEU A 167 -10.04 0.41 -8.89
CA LEU A 167 -9.35 1.66 -9.24
C LEU A 167 -10.12 2.51 -10.26
N TYR A 168 -11.33 2.11 -10.64
CA TYR A 168 -12.13 2.79 -11.66
C TYR A 168 -12.33 4.30 -11.45
N PRO A 169 -12.54 4.83 -10.23
CA PRO A 169 -12.65 6.28 -10.02
C PRO A 169 -11.43 7.10 -10.43
N LEU A 170 -10.24 6.48 -10.56
CA LEU A 170 -9.05 7.19 -11.04
C LEU A 170 -9.11 7.55 -12.52
N ILE A 171 -9.85 6.77 -13.31
CA ILE A 171 -10.04 7.01 -14.75
C ILE A 171 -11.36 7.71 -15.06
N ASN A 172 -12.35 7.55 -14.19
CA ASN A 172 -13.65 8.21 -14.30
C ASN A 172 -14.07 8.78 -12.94
N PRO A 173 -13.48 9.90 -12.51
CA PRO A 173 -13.75 10.48 -11.21
C PRO A 173 -15.22 10.91 -11.11
N PRO A 174 -15.88 10.70 -9.95
CA PRO A 174 -17.22 11.20 -9.74
C PRO A 174 -17.25 12.72 -9.90
N LYS A 175 -18.26 13.23 -10.60
CA LYS A 175 -18.42 14.68 -10.83
C LYS A 175 -18.55 15.38 -9.47
N THR A 176 -17.56 16.19 -9.09
CA THR A 176 -17.67 17.05 -7.92
C THR A 176 -18.63 18.20 -8.24
N LYS A 177 -19.44 18.63 -7.26
CA LYS A 177 -20.41 19.73 -7.44
C LYS A 177 -19.74 21.09 -7.70
N ASP A 178 -18.43 21.21 -7.52
CA ASP A 178 -17.63 22.43 -7.75
C ASP A 178 -16.35 22.13 -8.54
N SER A 179 -16.44 21.83 -9.84
CA SER A 179 -15.25 21.89 -10.69
C SER A 179 -15.52 22.48 -12.07
N SER A 180 -14.81 23.58 -12.34
CA SER A 180 -14.36 24.03 -13.65
C SER A 180 -13.82 22.84 -14.47
N PRO A 181 -13.88 22.87 -15.82
CA PRO A 181 -13.54 21.72 -16.65
C PRO A 181 -12.16 21.18 -16.30
N GLY A 182 -12.14 19.97 -15.72
CA GLY A 182 -10.93 19.31 -15.26
C GLY A 182 -9.96 19.08 -16.42
N VAL A 183 -8.68 19.34 -16.16
CA VAL A 183 -7.59 18.98 -17.07
C VAL A 183 -7.63 17.46 -17.29
N PRO A 184 -7.60 16.97 -18.54
CA PRO A 184 -7.53 15.54 -18.81
C PRO A 184 -6.35 14.92 -18.05
N LEU A 185 -6.61 13.84 -17.31
CA LEU A 185 -5.59 13.06 -16.61
C LEU A 185 -4.57 12.52 -17.62
N GLN A 186 -3.41 13.18 -17.71
CA GLN A 186 -2.22 12.57 -18.30
C GLN A 186 -1.65 11.58 -17.28
N GLU A 187 -1.75 10.29 -17.63
CA GLU A 187 -1.01 9.13 -17.10
C GLU A 187 -0.97 8.97 -15.57
N VAL A 188 -2.00 8.35 -14.99
CA VAL A 188 -1.86 7.71 -13.68
C VAL A 188 -1.31 6.30 -13.91
N ALA A 189 -0.06 6.07 -13.52
CA ALA A 189 0.52 4.73 -13.48
C ALA A 189 0.27 4.11 -12.09
N ALA A 190 -0.40 2.96 -12.04
CA ALA A 190 -0.50 2.14 -10.84
C ALA A 190 0.48 0.98 -10.96
N TYR A 191 1.47 0.92 -10.07
CA TYR A 191 2.42 -0.19 -10.00
C TYR A 191 2.01 -1.13 -8.87
N LEU A 192 1.57 -2.33 -9.25
CA LEU A 192 1.16 -3.40 -8.33
C LEU A 192 2.27 -4.45 -8.25
N ASN A 193 3.02 -4.46 -7.16
CA ASN A 193 3.98 -5.53 -6.88
C ASN A 193 3.31 -6.61 -6.06
N CYS A 194 3.11 -7.78 -6.67
CA CYS A 194 2.68 -8.99 -5.98
C CYS A 194 3.87 -9.86 -5.62
N PHE A 195 4.12 -10.01 -4.32
CA PHE A 195 4.92 -11.12 -3.82
C PHE A 195 3.96 -12.29 -3.55
N LEU A 196 3.79 -13.15 -4.55
CA LEU A 196 3.13 -14.45 -4.37
C LEU A 196 4.15 -15.37 -3.68
N ASN A 197 4.17 -15.38 -2.35
CA ASN A 197 4.86 -16.44 -1.63
C ASN A 197 3.89 -17.63 -1.48
N ALA A 198 4.36 -18.78 -1.96
CA ALA A 198 3.74 -20.09 -1.89
C ALA A 198 3.66 -20.62 -0.44
#